data_AF-A0A1E4XKE6-F1
#
_entry.id   AF-A0A1E4XKE6-F1
#
_cell.length_a   1.000
_cell.length_b   1.000
_cell.length_c   1.000
_cell.angle_alpha   90.00
_cell.angle_beta   90.00
_cell.angle_gamma   90.00
#
_symmetry.space_group_name_H-M   'P 1'
#
loop_
_entity.id
_entity.type
_entity.pdbx_description
1 polymer ?
#
loop_
_entity_poly.entity_id
_entity_poly.type
_entity_poly.pdbx_seq_one_letter_code
_entity_poly.pdbx_strand_id
1 'polypeptide(L)' 'MLGINSDCVGHARCNNVAPALYPLDDNGYIASSGFSVPIGQEGLAKRGARACPERVIEVRDTSDEHR' A
#
# COMPACT_ATOMS: atom_id res chain seq x y z
N MET A 1 10.40 0.53 0.25
CA MET A 1 9.47 1.57 -0.25
C MET A 1 8.20 0.91 -0.76
N LEU A 2 7.06 1.58 -0.76
CA LEU A 2 5.81 1.05 -1.29
C LEU A 2 5.25 1.97 -2.39
N GLY A 3 4.82 1.38 -3.51
CA GLY A 3 4.25 2.09 -4.66
C GLY A 3 2.82 1.65 -4.95
N ILE A 4 1.98 2.57 -5.41
CA ILE A 4 0.56 2.36 -5.67
C ILE A 4 0.23 2.93 -7.05
N ASN A 5 -0.38 2.12 -7.93
CA ASN A 5 -0.79 2.56 -9.26
C ASN A 5 -2.25 3.07 -9.31
N SER A 6 -2.68 3.56 -10.47
CA SER A 6 -4.00 4.19 -10.68
C SER A 6 -5.18 3.22 -10.84
N ASP A 7 -4.98 1.91 -10.85
CA ASP A 7 -6.05 0.93 -11.10
C ASP A 7 -6.86 0.60 -9.82
N CYS A 8 -6.76 1.44 -8.79
CA CYS A 8 -7.53 1.27 -7.56
C CYS A 8 -9.03 1.42 -7.85
N VAL A 9 -9.83 0.46 -7.38
CA VAL A 9 -11.30 0.48 -7.54
C VAL A 9 -12.08 0.59 -6.21
N GLY A 10 -11.41 1.03 -5.13
CA GLY A 10 -12.09 1.39 -3.88
C GLY A 10 -12.53 0.22 -2.98
N HIS A 11 -11.87 -0.94 -3.04
CA HIS A 11 -12.20 -2.09 -2.16
C HIS A 11 -11.96 -1.86 -0.65
N ALA A 12 -11.21 -0.82 -0.27
CA ALA A 12 -10.83 -0.49 1.12
C ALA A 12 -10.11 -1.59 1.94
N ARG A 13 -9.75 -2.73 1.35
CA ARG A 13 -9.14 -3.87 2.05
C ARG A 13 -7.74 -3.58 2.61
N CYS A 14 -6.95 -2.76 1.92
CA CYS A 14 -5.64 -2.32 2.39
C CYS A 14 -5.78 -1.49 3.68
N ASN A 15 -6.70 -0.54 3.70
CA ASN A 15 -7.04 0.26 4.88
C ASN A 15 -7.52 -0.62 6.03
N ASN A 16 -8.45 -1.56 5.79
CA ASN A 16 -8.94 -2.47 6.83
C ASN A 16 -7.83 -3.27 7.51
N VAL A 17 -6.77 -3.64 6.77
CA VAL A 17 -5.62 -4.38 7.32
C VAL A 17 -4.65 -3.45 8.06
N ALA A 18 -4.43 -2.24 7.56
CA ALA A 18 -3.45 -1.31 8.09
C ALA A 18 -3.88 0.16 7.88
N PRO A 19 -4.83 0.67 8.70
CA PRO A 19 -5.45 1.97 8.46
C PRO A 19 -4.45 3.13 8.48
N ALA A 20 -3.45 3.03 9.35
CA ALA A 20 -2.40 4.05 9.50
C ALA A 20 -1.45 4.13 8.29
N LEU A 21 -1.33 3.05 7.49
CA LEU A 21 -0.45 3.01 6.32
C LEU A 21 -1.21 3.28 5.02
N TYR A 22 -2.49 2.92 4.95
CA TYR A 22 -3.29 3.03 3.73
C TYR A 22 -4.49 3.95 3.96
N PRO A 23 -4.29 5.26 4.17
CA PRO A 23 -5.40 6.19 4.29
C PRO A 23 -6.26 6.17 3.02
N LEU A 24 -7.57 6.31 3.20
CA LEU A 24 -8.51 6.44 2.10
C LEU A 24 -8.95 7.89 1.94
N ASP A 25 -9.36 8.26 0.73
CA ASP A 25 -10.04 9.51 0.47
C ASP A 25 -11.55 9.40 0.78
N ASP A 26 -12.27 10.49 0.60
CA ASP A 26 -13.71 10.57 0.88
C ASP A 26 -14.56 9.64 -0.02
N ASN A 27 -13.99 9.16 -1.12
CA ASN A 27 -14.64 8.23 -2.06
C ASN A 27 -14.26 6.77 -1.79
N GLY A 28 -13.42 6.48 -0.78
CA GLY A 28 -12.98 5.13 -0.42
C GLY A 28 -11.81 4.60 -1.25
N TYR A 29 -11.17 5.45 -2.08
CA TYR A 29 -9.96 5.11 -2.82
C TYR A 29 -8.74 5.35 -1.95
N ILE A 30 -7.64 4.67 -2.27
CA ILE A 30 -6.39 4.91 -1.56
C ILE A 30 -5.86 6.33 -1.83
N ALA A 31 -5.67 7.11 -0.77
CA ALA A 31 -5.28 8.51 -0.84
C ALA A 31 -3.76 8.71 -0.94
N SER A 32 -3.04 7.77 -1.55
CA SER A 32 -1.58 7.80 -1.67
C SER A 32 -1.14 7.08 -2.94
N SER A 33 -0.10 7.61 -3.59
CA SER A 33 0.61 6.93 -4.69
C SER A 33 1.79 6.07 -4.19
N GLY A 34 2.07 6.09 -2.89
CA GLY A 34 3.20 5.38 -2.29
C GLY A 34 3.73 6.08 -1.04
N PHE A 35 4.52 5.34 -0.25
CA PHE A 35 5.14 5.86 0.97
C PHE A 35 6.36 5.02 1.38
N SER A 36 7.23 5.63 2.18
CA SER A 36 8.28 4.91 2.90
C SER A 36 7.66 4.14 4.06
N VAL A 37 7.94 2.84 4.12
CA VAL A 37 7.42 1.99 5.19
C VAL A 37 8.20 2.27 6.47
N PRO A 38 7.54 2.62 7.59
CA PRO A 38 8.22 2.81 8.86
C PRO A 38 8.90 1.53 9.34
N ILE A 39 10.03 1.68 10.03
CA ILE A 39 10.77 0.55 10.61
C ILE A 39 9.86 -0.23 11.56
N GLY A 40 9.84 -1.55 11.41
CA GLY A 40 8.99 -2.46 12.20
C GLY A 40 7.55 -2.59 11.67
N GLN A 41 7.16 -1.83 10.65
CA GLN A 41 5.86 -1.94 9.98
C GLN A 41 5.91 -2.65 8.62
N GLU A 42 7.05 -3.23 8.25
CA GLU A 42 7.26 -3.94 6.98
C GLU A 42 6.29 -5.11 6.83
N GLY A 43 6.07 -5.86 7.90
CA GLY A 43 5.09 -6.95 7.92
C GLY A 43 3.66 -6.45 7.68
N LEU A 44 3.30 -5.31 8.26
CA LEU A 44 1.98 -4.71 8.13
C LEU A 44 1.76 -4.13 6.72
N ALA A 45 2.75 -3.44 6.17
CA ALA A 45 2.77 -2.98 4.79
C ALA A 45 2.64 -4.16 3.80
N LYS A 46 3.43 -5.22 3.98
CA LYS A 46 3.32 -6.41 3.12
C LYS A 46 1.94 -7.07 3.21
N ARG A 47 1.31 -7.11 4.39
CA ARG A 47 -0.07 -7.64 4.54
C ARG A 47 -1.11 -6.75 3.89
N GLY A 48 -1.05 -5.43 4.08
CA GLY A 48 -2.01 -4.50 3.47
C GLY A 48 -1.90 -4.46 1.94
N ALA A 49 -0.68 -4.52 1.39
CA ALA A 49 -0.47 -4.67 -0.05
C ALA A 49 -1.13 -5.94 -0.61
N ARG A 50 -0.91 -7.10 0.03
CA ARG A 50 -1.52 -8.38 -0.36
C ARG A 50 -3.05 -8.42 -0.22
N ALA A 51 -3.63 -7.53 0.58
CA ALA A 51 -5.07 -7.46 0.75
C ALA A 51 -5.78 -6.85 -0.46
N CYS A 52 -5.05 -6.16 -1.34
CA CYS A 52 -5.58 -5.56 -2.56
C CYS A 52 -5.89 -6.65 -3.61
N PRO A 53 -7.16 -6.84 -4.02
CA PRO A 53 -7.53 -7.81 -5.05
C PRO A 53 -6.96 -7.46 -6.43
N GLU A 54 -6.91 -6.17 -6.73
CA GLU A 54 -6.43 -5.62 -8.01
C GLU A 54 -4.89 -5.60 -8.10
N ARG A 55 -4.18 -5.94 -7.02
CA ARG A 55 -2.71 -5.95 -6.95
C ARG A 55 -2.05 -4.63 -7.35
N VAL A 56 -2.71 -3.51 -7.09
CA VAL A 56 -2.18 -2.16 -7.41
C VAL A 56 -1.11 -1.66 -6.45
N ILE A 57 -0.86 -2.40 -5.37
CA ILE A 57 0.05 -2.02 -4.28
C ILE A 57 1.28 -2.95 -4.32
N GLU A 58 2.46 -2.38 -4.54
CA GLU A 58 3.72 -3.12 -4.61
C GLU A 58 4.68 -2.68 -3.49
N VAL A 59 5.28 -3.66 -2.79
CA VAL A 59 6.30 -3.40 -1.77
C VAL A 59 7.66 -3.75 -2.34
N ARG A 60 8.54 -2.76 -2.44
CA ARG A 60 9.93 -2.90 -2.90
C ARG A 60 10.89 -2.77 -1.74
N ASP A 61 11.91 -3.61 -1.67
CA ASP A 61 13.01 -3.38 -0.74
C ASP A 61 13.92 -2.28 -1.32
N THR A 62 14.47 -1.43 -0.45
CA THR A 62 15.32 -0.30 -0.89
C THR A 62 16.65 -0.77 -1.49
N SER A 63 16.96 -2.07 -1.43
CA SER A 63 18.08 -2.70 -2.13
C SER A 63 17.83 -2.92 -3.62
N ASP A 64 16.57 -2.93 -4.07
CA ASP A 64 16.20 -3.26 -5.45
C ASP A 64 16.34 -2.09 -6.43
N GLU A 65 16.63 -0.86 -5.95
CA GLU A 65 16.79 0.33 -6.82
C GLU A 65 18.15 0.40 -7.53
N HIS A 66 19.01 -0.61 -7.38
CA HIS A 66 20.35 -0.68 -7.98
C HIS A 66 20.53 -1.82 -9.00
N ARG A 67 19.45 -2.45 -9.48
CA ARG A 67 19.54 -3.53 -10.48
C ARG A 67 19.01 -3.14 -11.85
#